data_AF-A0A970Q942-F1
#
_entry.id   AF-A0A970Q942-F1
#
_cell.length_a   1.000
_cell.length_b   1.000
_cell.length_c   1.000
_cell.angle_alpha   90.00
_cell.angle_beta   90.00
_cell.angle_gamma   90.00
#
_symmetry.space_group_name_H-M   'P 1'
#
loop_
_entity.id
_entity.type
_entity.pdbx_description
1 polymer ?
#
loop_
_entity_poly.entity_id
_entity_poly.type
_entity_poly.pdbx_seq_one_letter_code
_entity_poly.pdbx_strand_id
1 'polypeptide(L)'
;MKTTDDIICRQCGGLNKPDDQYCWHCGAALRGLLRPPRRNREVGWVGRALKWVLGLAVTTVVLYGIYYGVDRYFVPLLKDGKVQAEVVTTTASMIVRSSSTTTTVAREDILVAGGKDRYATAAAISQYGFPTGAQAVVLAGGREYTDAISAVPLAAALGAPVLLLPSEGVRADIGSELKRLGPSRVFLVGVSRVSTVKRQVKDVLGDPEVEDLTGGDPYETATLVAAEMKSQLGEVTRIVVAPADSFVEALTVAPLAGAKGWPILLVPPDGVIRKATLRSIEKLGVDSALMVGTLAKLSLGEVDRLVGTDGFDTAALIVDYALQNGSSLAHTAIATGDGFPDGLVTGAYLAKDGGLLLPAHNGRLSSPLLSLFEANLSNIRKLEFLALPDLKKELTGSPTLP
;
A
#
# COMPACT_ATOMS: atom_id res chain seq x y z
N MET A 1 16.77 -14.76 2.76
CA MET A 1 18.11 -15.14 2.29
C MET A 1 18.64 -16.22 3.23
N LYS A 2 19.03 -17.39 2.72
CA LYS A 2 19.80 -18.38 3.50
C LYS A 2 21.25 -17.98 3.39
N THR A 3 21.84 -17.51 4.48
CA THR A 3 23.29 -17.37 4.56
C THR A 3 23.89 -18.76 4.74
N THR A 4 25.05 -19.00 4.15
CA THR A 4 25.69 -20.33 4.04
C THR A 4 26.04 -20.98 5.39
N ASP A 5 25.85 -20.28 6.49
CA ASP A 5 26.26 -20.68 7.84
C ASP A 5 25.07 -20.91 8.80
N ASP A 6 23.81 -20.84 8.34
CA ASP A 6 22.64 -21.01 9.22
C ASP A 6 22.44 -22.47 9.67
N ILE A 7 22.16 -22.69 10.96
CA ILE A 7 21.89 -24.00 11.56
C ILE A 7 20.38 -24.25 11.64
N ILE A 8 19.92 -25.43 11.21
CA ILE A 8 18.51 -25.84 11.28
C ILE A 8 18.25 -26.70 12.53
N CYS A 9 17.30 -26.29 13.37
CA CYS A 9 16.84 -27.06 14.52
C CYS A 9 16.15 -28.36 14.08
N ARG A 10 16.54 -29.51 14.66
CA ARG A 10 15.93 -30.81 14.32
C ARG A 10 14.51 -30.99 14.84
N GLN A 11 14.13 -30.27 15.89
CA GLN A 11 12.83 -30.45 16.54
C GLN A 11 11.71 -29.74 15.78
N CYS A 12 11.99 -28.57 15.21
CA CYS A 12 10.98 -27.75 14.55
C CYS A 12 11.35 -27.27 13.14
N GLY A 13 12.58 -27.51 12.67
CA GLY A 13 13.05 -27.03 11.36
C GLY A 13 13.41 -25.54 11.31
N GLY A 14 13.34 -24.81 12.43
CA GLY A 14 13.66 -23.38 12.49
C GLY A 14 15.13 -23.08 12.21
N LEU A 15 15.40 -21.97 11.52
CA LEU A 15 16.75 -21.46 11.22
C LEU A 15 17.30 -20.67 12.41
N ASN A 16 18.56 -20.91 12.75
CA ASN A 16 19.28 -20.30 13.88
C ASN A 16 20.70 -19.94 13.43
N LYS A 17 21.34 -19.02 14.14
CA LYS A 17 22.72 -18.61 13.85
C LYS A 17 23.72 -19.65 14.37
N PRO A 18 24.95 -19.71 13.80
CA PRO A 18 25.97 -20.68 14.20
C PRO A 18 26.32 -20.70 15.69
N ASP A 19 26.19 -19.56 16.36
CA ASP A 19 26.55 -19.29 17.74
C ASP A 19 25.39 -19.44 18.75
N ASP A 20 24.17 -19.73 18.27
CA ASP A 20 23.01 -19.95 19.13
C ASP A 20 23.12 -21.26 19.92
N GLN A 21 22.96 -21.20 21.24
CA GLN A 21 22.92 -22.39 22.10
C GLN A 21 21.55 -23.07 22.13
N TYR A 22 20.48 -22.33 21.76
CA TYR A 22 19.08 -22.78 21.80
C TYR A 22 18.34 -22.31 20.56
N CYS A 23 17.33 -23.06 20.13
CA CYS A 23 16.52 -22.71 18.98
C CYS A 23 15.56 -21.56 19.29
N TRP A 24 15.61 -20.48 18.51
CA TRP A 24 14.73 -19.31 18.65
C TRP A 24 13.25 -19.62 18.47
N HIS A 25 12.91 -20.70 17.76
CA HIS A 25 11.52 -21.03 17.45
C HIS A 25 10.87 -21.97 18.48
N CYS A 26 11.63 -22.87 19.10
CA CYS A 26 11.06 -23.88 20.02
C CYS A 26 11.80 -24.06 21.35
N GLY A 27 12.90 -23.33 21.57
CA GLY A 27 13.69 -23.39 22.81
C GLY A 27 14.58 -24.63 22.98
N ALA A 28 14.58 -25.57 22.04
CA ALA A 28 15.41 -26.78 22.11
C ALA A 28 16.91 -26.47 22.04
N ALA A 29 17.74 -27.17 22.83
CA ALA A 29 19.19 -26.99 22.82
C ALA A 29 19.82 -27.45 21.49
N LEU A 30 20.76 -26.66 20.96
CA LEU A 30 21.41 -26.89 19.65
C LEU A 30 22.77 -27.60 19.73
N ARG A 31 23.23 -28.01 20.92
CA ARG A 31 24.56 -28.61 21.11
C ARG A 31 24.65 -30.03 20.52
N GLY A 32 25.44 -30.16 19.47
CA GLY A 32 25.96 -31.44 18.96
C GLY A 32 25.58 -31.71 17.49
N LEU A 33 26.61 -31.86 16.66
CA LEU A 33 26.61 -32.31 15.24
C LEU A 33 26.70 -31.20 14.19
N LEU A 34 27.93 -30.76 13.95
CA LEU A 34 28.38 -30.20 12.67
C LEU A 34 28.16 -31.26 11.58
N ARG A 35 27.25 -31.00 10.63
CA ARG A 35 27.34 -31.55 9.27
C ARG A 35 27.36 -30.37 8.31
N PRO A 36 28.36 -30.25 7.43
CA PRO A 36 28.31 -29.24 6.38
C PRO A 36 27.11 -29.51 5.46
N PRO A 37 26.47 -28.45 4.92
CA PRO A 37 25.34 -28.62 4.03
C PRO A 37 25.77 -29.42 2.79
N ARG A 38 25.05 -30.51 2.50
CA ARG A 38 25.20 -31.22 1.23
C ARG A 38 24.89 -30.23 0.10
N ARG A 39 25.91 -29.96 -0.71
CA ARG A 39 25.83 -29.23 -1.97
C ARG A 39 24.70 -29.83 -2.80
N ASN A 40 23.57 -29.12 -2.91
CA ASN A 40 22.51 -29.53 -3.85
C ASN A 40 23.12 -29.44 -5.24
N ARG A 41 23.34 -30.61 -5.86
CA ARG A 41 23.60 -30.73 -7.29
C ARG A 41 22.45 -30.01 -7.99
N GLU A 42 22.79 -28.98 -8.78
CA GLU A 42 21.85 -28.42 -9.73
C GLU A 42 21.20 -29.58 -10.48
N VAL A 43 19.87 -29.59 -10.48
CA VAL A 43 19.13 -30.53 -11.31
C VAL A 43 19.36 -30.06 -12.75
N GLY A 44 20.41 -30.63 -13.36
CA GLY A 44 20.79 -30.36 -14.74
C GLY A 44 19.59 -30.57 -15.66
N TRP A 45 19.67 -29.99 -16.85
CA TRP A 45 18.59 -29.96 -17.85
C TRP A 45 17.82 -31.29 -18.01
N VAL A 46 18.49 -32.43 -17.83
CA VAL A 46 17.92 -33.80 -17.79
C VAL A 46 16.81 -33.97 -16.74
N GLY A 47 16.96 -33.45 -15.52
CA GLY A 47 15.94 -33.59 -14.47
C GLY A 47 14.75 -32.63 -14.61
N ARG A 48 14.94 -31.49 -15.31
CA ARG A 48 13.81 -30.65 -15.76
C ARG A 48 13.06 -31.34 -16.89
N ALA A 49 13.77 -31.91 -17.86
CA ALA A 49 13.16 -32.68 -18.95
C ALA A 49 12.39 -33.91 -18.43
N LEU A 50 12.92 -34.64 -17.44
CA LEU A 50 12.26 -35.80 -16.86
C LEU A 50 10.93 -35.44 -16.15
N LYS A 51 10.88 -34.28 -15.46
CA LYS A 51 9.63 -33.78 -14.85
C LYS A 51 8.58 -33.42 -15.89
N TRP A 52 8.98 -32.81 -17.01
CA TRP A 52 8.07 -32.49 -18.11
C TRP A 52 7.53 -33.75 -18.80
N VAL A 53 8.39 -34.74 -19.06
CA VAL A 53 8.00 -36.02 -19.68
C VAL A 53 7.05 -36.81 -18.76
N LEU A 54 7.33 -36.86 -17.45
CA LEU A 54 6.44 -37.49 -16.47
C LEU A 54 5.08 -36.77 -16.39
N GLY A 55 5.06 -35.44 -16.44
CA GLY A 55 3.82 -34.66 -16.50
C GLY A 55 2.98 -35.00 -17.74
N LEU A 56 3.59 -34.99 -18.92
CA LEU A 56 2.93 -35.34 -20.19
C LEU A 56 2.40 -36.78 -20.21
N ALA A 57 3.17 -37.73 -19.68
CA ALA A 57 2.76 -39.13 -19.59
C ALA A 57 1.53 -39.29 -18.68
N VAL A 58 1.50 -38.63 -17.52
CA VAL A 58 0.33 -38.66 -16.62
C VAL A 58 -0.88 -38.03 -17.29
N THR A 59 -0.73 -36.87 -17.94
CA THR A 59 -1.85 -36.21 -18.65
C THR A 59 -2.39 -37.08 -19.77
N THR A 60 -1.51 -37.78 -20.51
CA THR A 60 -1.94 -38.67 -21.60
C THR A 60 -2.66 -39.90 -21.07
N VAL A 61 -2.19 -40.51 -19.96
CA VAL A 61 -2.88 -41.63 -19.32
C VAL A 61 -4.25 -41.20 -18.78
N VAL A 62 -4.37 -40.01 -18.18
CA VAL A 62 -5.66 -39.49 -17.69
C VAL A 62 -6.62 -39.22 -18.85
N LEU A 63 -6.17 -38.55 -19.91
CA LEU A 63 -7.01 -38.26 -21.08
C LEU A 63 -7.43 -39.53 -21.82
N TYR A 64 -6.52 -40.51 -21.96
CA TYR A 64 -6.84 -41.79 -22.58
C TYR A 64 -7.78 -42.62 -21.70
N GLY A 65 -7.63 -42.59 -20.37
CA GLY A 65 -8.54 -43.23 -19.43
C GLY A 65 -9.95 -42.63 -19.48
N ILE A 66 -10.06 -41.31 -19.57
CA ILE A 66 -11.36 -40.61 -19.73
C ILE A 66 -11.98 -40.96 -21.09
N TYR A 67 -11.21 -40.91 -22.18
CA TYR A 67 -11.69 -41.27 -23.51
C TYR A 67 -12.20 -42.72 -23.56
N TYR A 68 -11.42 -43.67 -23.02
CA TYR A 68 -11.80 -45.08 -22.99
C TYR A 68 -13.01 -45.35 -22.08
N GLY A 69 -13.13 -44.60 -20.97
CA GLY A 69 -14.28 -44.64 -20.09
C GLY A 69 -15.56 -44.17 -20.77
N VAL A 70 -15.49 -43.05 -21.50
CA VAL A 70 -16.64 -42.50 -22.25
C VAL A 70 -17.02 -43.44 -23.41
N ASP A 71 -16.07 -43.88 -24.21
CA ASP A 71 -16.34 -44.71 -25.39
C ASP A 71 -16.90 -46.10 -25.02
N ARG A 72 -16.37 -46.72 -23.96
CA ARG A 72 -16.73 -48.10 -23.60
C ARG A 72 -17.97 -48.20 -22.71
N TYR A 73 -18.27 -47.19 -21.91
CA TYR A 73 -19.39 -47.24 -20.97
C TYR A 73 -20.49 -46.24 -21.30
N PHE A 74 -20.16 -45.04 -21.78
CA PHE A 74 -21.13 -43.98 -22.00
C PHE A 74 -21.78 -44.04 -23.39
N VAL A 75 -21.00 -44.32 -24.44
CA VAL A 75 -21.52 -44.39 -25.82
C VAL A 75 -22.49 -45.56 -26.06
N PRO A 76 -22.30 -46.78 -25.48
CA PRO A 76 -23.28 -47.86 -25.62
C PRO A 76 -24.62 -47.53 -24.94
N LEU A 77 -24.61 -46.81 -23.81
CA LEU A 77 -25.82 -46.38 -23.10
C LEU A 77 -26.67 -45.38 -23.92
N LEU A 78 -26.05 -44.63 -24.84
CA LEU A 78 -26.76 -43.72 -25.75
C LEU A 78 -27.35 -44.40 -26.99
N LYS A 79 -26.81 -45.56 -27.40
CA LYS A 79 -27.25 -46.27 -28.61
C LYS A 79 -28.52 -47.09 -28.41
N ASP A 80 -28.83 -47.52 -27.19
CA ASP A 80 -29.98 -48.41 -26.92
C ASP A 80 -31.32 -47.69 -26.75
N GLY A 81 -31.39 -46.36 -26.98
CA GLY A 81 -32.65 -45.62 -27.13
C GLY A 81 -33.62 -45.69 -25.93
N LYS A 82 -33.17 -46.19 -24.78
CA LYS A 82 -33.95 -46.40 -23.55
C LYS A 82 -33.32 -45.64 -22.40
N VAL A 83 -33.24 -44.32 -22.51
CA VAL A 83 -33.11 -43.46 -21.34
C VAL A 83 -34.20 -42.42 -21.43
N GLN A 84 -35.33 -42.71 -20.79
CA GLN A 84 -36.31 -41.67 -20.47
C GLN A 84 -35.64 -40.68 -19.52
N ALA A 85 -35.85 -39.40 -19.82
CA ALA A 85 -35.27 -38.25 -19.15
C ALA A 85 -35.82 -38.10 -17.72
N GLU A 86 -35.45 -39.00 -16.81
CA GLU A 86 -35.75 -38.83 -15.39
C GLU A 86 -34.78 -39.59 -14.45
N VAL A 87 -33.56 -39.90 -14.88
CA VAL A 87 -32.50 -40.40 -13.96
C VAL A 87 -31.11 -39.98 -14.46
N VAL A 88 -30.88 -38.67 -14.58
CA VAL A 88 -29.51 -38.11 -14.86
C VAL A 88 -29.11 -37.06 -13.80
N THR A 89 -29.86 -36.94 -12.70
CA THR A 89 -29.61 -35.94 -11.65
C THR A 89 -28.80 -36.42 -10.46
N THR A 90 -28.41 -37.70 -10.36
CA THR A 90 -27.84 -38.23 -9.10
C THR A 90 -26.47 -38.92 -9.20
N THR A 91 -25.80 -38.92 -10.35
CA THR A 91 -24.42 -39.46 -10.45
C THR A 91 -23.41 -38.56 -11.17
N ALA A 92 -23.84 -37.56 -11.96
CA ALA A 92 -22.94 -36.51 -12.46
C ALA A 92 -22.59 -35.44 -11.40
N SER A 93 -23.36 -35.37 -10.31
CA SER A 93 -23.17 -34.44 -9.19
C SER A 93 -22.19 -34.95 -8.11
N MET A 94 -21.65 -36.18 -8.24
CA MET A 94 -20.70 -36.73 -7.27
C MET A 94 -19.22 -36.69 -7.70
N ILE A 95 -18.89 -36.40 -8.96
CA ILE A 95 -17.46 -36.29 -9.39
C ILE A 95 -17.03 -34.83 -9.61
N VAL A 96 -17.95 -33.88 -9.81
CA VAL A 96 -17.63 -32.43 -9.84
C VAL A 96 -17.52 -31.81 -8.42
N ARG A 97 -17.64 -32.62 -7.37
CA ARG A 97 -17.35 -32.23 -5.98
C ARG A 97 -15.91 -32.51 -5.55
N SER A 98 -15.03 -32.92 -6.46
CA SER A 98 -13.60 -33.04 -6.19
C SER A 98 -12.87 -31.72 -6.46
N SER A 99 -12.59 -31.02 -5.35
CA SER A 99 -11.49 -30.05 -5.19
C SER A 99 -11.38 -28.95 -6.25
N SER A 100 -12.29 -27.98 -6.22
CA SER A 100 -11.79 -26.59 -6.18
C SER A 100 -11.42 -26.32 -4.73
N THR A 101 -10.23 -26.75 -4.31
CA THR A 101 -9.59 -26.15 -3.15
C THR A 101 -9.25 -24.73 -3.59
N THR A 102 -10.25 -23.83 -3.54
CA THR A 102 -10.00 -22.40 -3.64
C THR A 102 -9.02 -22.16 -2.51
N THR A 103 -7.75 -22.00 -2.85
CA THR A 103 -6.75 -21.57 -1.90
C THR A 103 -7.11 -20.12 -1.65
N THR A 104 -8.08 -19.90 -0.75
CA THR A 104 -8.41 -18.59 -0.23
C THR A 104 -7.13 -18.11 0.43
N VAL A 105 -6.36 -17.30 -0.29
CA VAL A 105 -5.25 -16.56 0.29
C VAL A 105 -5.88 -15.79 1.45
N ALA A 106 -5.49 -16.15 2.68
CA ALA A 106 -6.04 -15.52 3.86
C ALA A 106 -5.72 -14.02 3.80
N ARG A 107 -6.73 -13.18 4.04
CA ARG A 107 -6.57 -11.73 4.16
C ARG A 107 -5.76 -11.44 5.42
N GLU A 108 -4.76 -10.58 5.30
CA GLU A 108 -3.96 -10.11 6.43
C GLU A 108 -4.61 -8.85 7.02
N ASP A 109 -5.13 -8.95 8.25
CA ASP A 109 -5.82 -7.86 8.94
C ASP A 109 -4.92 -7.25 10.03
N ILE A 110 -4.41 -6.05 9.80
CA ILE A 110 -3.32 -5.43 10.58
C ILE A 110 -3.85 -4.20 11.31
N LEU A 111 -3.50 -4.05 12.58
CA LEU A 111 -3.67 -2.79 13.32
C LEU A 111 -2.33 -2.08 13.38
N VAL A 112 -2.23 -0.92 12.76
CA VAL A 112 -1.12 0.01 13.01
C VAL A 112 -1.53 0.89 14.17
N ALA A 113 -0.93 0.64 15.33
CA ALA A 113 -1.26 1.38 16.54
C ALA A 113 -0.90 2.87 16.39
N GLY A 114 -1.82 3.74 16.80
CA GLY A 114 -1.56 5.17 16.90
C GLY A 114 -0.54 5.49 18.00
N GLY A 115 0.15 6.61 17.84
CA GLY A 115 1.02 7.16 18.88
C GLY A 115 0.27 8.06 19.85
N LYS A 116 0.99 8.53 20.89
CA LYS A 116 0.46 9.52 21.86
C LYS A 116 0.08 10.87 21.24
N ASP A 117 0.65 11.17 20.07
CA ASP A 117 0.44 12.38 19.29
C ASP A 117 0.71 12.07 17.82
N ARG A 118 0.42 13.06 16.95
CA ARG A 118 0.59 12.95 15.50
C ARG A 118 1.99 12.60 15.02
N TYR A 119 2.99 13.06 15.76
CA TYR A 119 4.39 12.85 15.44
C TYR A 119 4.77 11.40 15.76
N ALA A 120 4.27 10.88 16.88
CA ALA A 120 4.43 9.49 17.26
C ALA A 120 3.67 8.54 16.32
N THR A 121 2.44 8.86 15.88
CA THR A 121 1.74 8.07 14.87
C THR A 121 2.53 8.03 13.56
N ALA A 122 3.05 9.17 13.11
CA ALA A 122 3.86 9.21 11.88
C ALA A 122 5.13 8.36 11.97
N ALA A 123 5.81 8.37 13.13
CA ALA A 123 6.95 7.50 13.38
C ALA A 123 6.57 6.02 13.39
N ALA A 124 5.42 5.65 13.98
CA ALA A 124 4.94 4.26 13.97
C ALA A 124 4.63 3.77 12.56
N ILE A 125 3.99 4.59 11.73
CA ILE A 125 3.72 4.28 10.31
C ILE A 125 5.04 4.16 9.53
N SER A 126 6.02 5.02 9.80
CA SER A 126 7.35 4.92 9.20
C SER A 126 8.06 3.61 9.57
N GLN A 127 7.99 3.19 10.84
CA GLN A 127 8.54 1.91 11.30
C GLN A 127 7.89 0.72 10.61
N TYR A 128 6.57 0.79 10.42
CA TYR A 128 5.79 -0.24 9.76
C TYR A 128 6.05 -0.32 8.24
N GLY A 129 6.00 0.81 7.53
CA GLY A 129 6.17 0.87 6.07
C GLY A 129 7.63 0.84 5.58
N PHE A 130 8.58 1.11 6.48
CA PHE A 130 10.03 1.20 6.19
C PHE A 130 10.86 0.51 7.30
N PRO A 131 10.66 -0.79 7.55
CA PRO A 131 11.31 -1.50 8.65
C PRO A 131 12.84 -1.60 8.46
N THR A 132 13.32 -1.58 7.22
CA THR A 132 14.74 -1.69 6.85
C THR A 132 15.43 -0.34 6.65
N GLY A 133 14.77 0.77 6.98
CA GLY A 133 15.25 2.12 6.70
C GLY A 133 14.83 2.65 5.33
N ALA A 134 15.30 3.85 4.98
CA ALA A 134 14.99 4.52 3.71
C ALA A 134 16.14 5.45 3.29
N GLN A 135 16.44 5.54 1.99
CA GLN A 135 17.50 6.41 1.48
C GLN A 135 17.14 7.91 1.55
N ALA A 136 15.84 8.20 1.51
CA ALA A 136 15.30 9.54 1.65
C ALA A 136 14.23 9.57 2.75
N VAL A 137 13.99 10.76 3.30
CA VAL A 137 12.86 11.04 4.19
C VAL A 137 12.28 12.40 3.84
N VAL A 138 10.95 12.52 3.91
CA VAL A 138 10.27 13.80 3.77
C VAL A 138 9.80 14.26 5.15
N LEU A 139 10.29 15.42 5.59
CA LEU A 139 9.92 16.06 6.84
C LEU A 139 8.92 17.18 6.55
N ALA A 140 7.65 16.93 6.85
CA ALA A 140 6.58 17.88 6.61
C ALA A 140 6.18 18.64 7.88
N GLY A 141 5.76 19.90 7.75
CA GLY A 141 5.13 20.64 8.84
C GLY A 141 3.90 19.90 9.36
N GLY A 142 3.82 19.69 10.67
CA GLY A 142 2.76 18.91 11.31
C GLY A 142 1.70 19.73 12.04
N ARG A 143 1.65 21.05 11.86
CA ARG A 143 0.56 21.88 12.41
C ARG A 143 -0.69 21.79 11.56
N GLU A 144 -0.52 22.07 10.26
CA GLU A 144 -1.56 22.01 9.24
C GLU A 144 -1.31 20.77 8.37
N TYR A 145 -2.39 20.21 7.82
CA TYR A 145 -2.31 18.97 7.04
C TYR A 145 -1.84 19.20 5.60
N THR A 146 -2.02 20.42 5.06
CA THR A 146 -1.85 20.75 3.65
C THR A 146 -0.44 20.51 3.13
N ASP A 147 0.58 20.91 3.90
CA ASP A 147 1.98 20.67 3.56
C ASP A 147 2.29 19.17 3.52
N ALA A 148 1.82 18.43 4.52
CA ALA A 148 2.05 16.99 4.61
C ALA A 148 1.27 16.18 3.55
N ILE A 149 0.11 16.65 3.07
CA ILE A 149 -0.57 16.04 1.92
C ILE A 149 0.24 16.22 0.66
N SER A 150 0.70 17.44 0.39
CA SER A 150 1.48 17.71 -0.81
C SER A 150 2.77 16.89 -0.85
N ALA A 151 3.33 16.55 0.33
CA ALA A 151 4.51 15.72 0.48
C ALA A 151 4.31 14.24 0.13
N VAL A 152 3.09 13.70 0.23
CA VAL A 152 2.86 12.24 0.06
C VAL A 152 3.28 11.73 -1.31
N PRO A 153 2.88 12.36 -2.44
CA PRO A 153 3.30 11.87 -3.75
C PRO A 153 4.81 11.98 -3.99
N LEU A 154 5.47 13.00 -3.45
CA LEU A 154 6.94 13.11 -3.48
C LEU A 154 7.60 11.98 -2.68
N ALA A 155 7.12 11.73 -1.46
CA ALA A 155 7.64 10.65 -0.63
C ALA A 155 7.45 9.28 -1.29
N ALA A 156 6.31 9.05 -1.95
CA ALA A 156 6.07 7.86 -2.75
C ALA A 156 7.08 7.72 -3.92
N ALA A 157 7.29 8.80 -4.69
CA ALA A 157 8.25 8.83 -5.80
C ALA A 157 9.69 8.54 -5.34
N LEU A 158 10.05 8.95 -4.13
CA LEU A 158 11.36 8.71 -3.52
C LEU A 158 11.48 7.34 -2.83
N GLY A 159 10.38 6.59 -2.68
CA GLY A 159 10.35 5.41 -1.82
C GLY A 159 10.75 5.75 -0.38
N ALA A 160 10.20 6.85 0.16
CA ALA A 160 10.54 7.46 1.44
C ALA A 160 9.33 7.58 2.38
N PRO A 161 9.50 7.56 3.71
CA PRO A 161 8.45 7.90 4.65
C PRO A 161 8.23 9.42 4.71
N VAL A 162 7.01 9.82 5.08
CA VAL A 162 6.73 11.15 5.58
C VAL A 162 6.77 11.13 7.10
N LEU A 163 7.58 11.99 7.71
CA LEU A 163 7.51 12.29 9.14
C LEU A 163 6.97 13.70 9.34
N LEU A 164 6.20 13.89 10.40
CA LEU A 164 5.67 15.19 10.77
C LEU A 164 6.62 15.89 11.74
N LEU A 165 6.83 17.19 11.55
CA LEU A 165 7.61 18.04 12.43
C LEU A 165 6.72 19.04 13.18
N PRO A 166 6.88 19.19 14.50
CA PRO A 166 6.27 20.28 15.24
C PRO A 166 7.02 21.60 14.94
N SER A 167 6.46 22.74 15.37
CA SER A 167 7.02 24.07 15.06
C SER A 167 8.37 24.33 15.74
N GLU A 168 8.63 23.59 16.81
CA GLU A 168 9.85 23.64 17.61
C GLU A 168 11.03 22.93 16.92
N GLY A 169 10.75 22.12 15.88
CA GLY A 169 11.75 21.38 15.10
C GLY A 169 11.84 19.90 15.49
N VAL A 170 13.04 19.32 15.35
CA VAL A 170 13.26 17.87 15.55
C VAL A 170 13.27 17.52 17.04
N ARG A 171 12.19 16.87 17.51
CA ARG A 171 12.09 16.26 18.85
C ARG A 171 12.93 14.98 18.95
N ALA A 172 13.14 14.50 20.18
CA ALA A 172 13.92 13.28 20.44
C ALA A 172 13.34 12.00 19.81
N ASP A 173 12.01 11.87 19.75
CA ASP A 173 11.32 10.76 19.09
C ASP A 173 11.53 10.78 17.57
N ILE A 174 11.35 11.95 16.95
CA ILE A 174 11.62 12.14 15.51
C ILE A 174 13.11 11.93 15.20
N GLY A 175 14.02 12.45 16.03
CA GLY A 175 15.46 12.24 15.89
C GLY A 175 15.87 10.77 16.00
N SER A 176 15.19 10.00 16.87
CA SER A 176 15.40 8.55 16.97
C SER A 176 14.93 7.82 15.71
N GLU A 177 13.78 8.23 15.17
CA GLU A 177 13.26 7.67 13.93
C GLU A 177 14.13 8.02 12.72
N LEU A 178 14.64 9.25 12.64
CA LEU A 178 15.63 9.66 11.62
C LEU A 178 16.89 8.78 11.67
N LYS A 179 17.44 8.53 12.88
CA LYS A 179 18.60 7.63 13.04
C LYS A 179 18.29 6.20 12.61
N ARG A 180 17.10 5.69 12.93
CA ARG A 180 16.66 4.35 12.53
C ARG A 180 16.53 4.23 11.01
N LEU A 181 15.96 5.26 10.38
CA LEU A 181 15.80 5.31 8.92
C LEU A 181 17.14 5.40 8.19
N GLY A 182 18.09 6.15 8.75
CA GLY A 182 19.42 6.38 8.18
C GLY A 182 19.42 7.02 6.78
N PRO A 183 18.60 8.05 6.49
CA PRO A 183 18.50 8.61 5.15
C PRO A 183 19.72 9.45 4.80
N SER A 184 20.14 9.39 3.53
CA SER A 184 21.17 10.28 2.97
C SER A 184 20.59 11.55 2.37
N ARG A 185 19.28 11.58 2.09
CA ARG A 185 18.55 12.74 1.53
C ARG A 185 17.37 13.09 2.42
N VAL A 186 17.18 14.38 2.69
CA VAL A 186 16.10 14.91 3.53
C VAL A 186 15.40 16.04 2.80
N PHE A 187 14.08 15.94 2.65
CA PHE A 187 13.26 16.97 2.02
C PHE A 187 12.43 17.66 3.09
N LEU A 188 12.53 18.97 3.20
CA LEU A 188 11.74 19.78 4.13
C LEU A 188 10.55 20.35 3.38
N VAL A 189 9.32 20.07 3.84
CA VAL A 189 8.08 20.53 3.19
C VAL A 189 7.25 21.33 4.19
N GLY A 190 7.09 22.63 3.95
CA GLY A 190 6.26 23.48 4.82
C GLY A 190 6.76 23.56 6.27
N VAL A 191 8.07 23.44 6.51
CA VAL A 191 8.60 23.37 7.89
C VAL A 191 8.87 24.78 8.44
N SER A 192 8.49 25.00 9.70
CA SER A 192 8.88 26.21 10.40
C SER A 192 10.36 26.17 10.80
N ARG A 193 11.02 27.34 10.83
CA ARG A 193 12.41 27.47 11.31
C ARG A 193 13.41 26.58 10.55
N VAL A 194 13.31 26.55 9.22
CA VAL A 194 14.14 25.72 8.31
C VAL A 194 15.63 25.67 8.72
N SER A 195 16.25 26.81 9.01
CA SER A 195 17.68 26.87 9.38
C SER A 195 18.02 26.10 10.66
N THR A 196 17.11 26.10 11.64
CA THR A 196 17.24 25.28 12.86
C THR A 196 17.01 23.80 12.56
N VAL A 197 15.99 23.47 11.77
CA VAL A 197 15.71 22.08 11.38
C VAL A 197 16.89 21.49 10.60
N LYS A 198 17.46 22.21 9.63
CA LYS A 198 18.66 21.79 8.88
C LYS A 198 19.83 21.46 9.80
N ARG A 199 20.08 22.29 10.82
CA ARG A 199 21.12 22.02 11.82
C ARG A 199 20.81 20.78 12.65
N GLN A 200 19.59 20.65 13.17
CA GLN A 200 19.19 19.49 13.97
C GLN A 200 19.26 18.18 13.18
N VAL A 201 18.85 18.21 11.90
CA VAL A 201 18.97 17.07 10.99
C VAL A 201 20.43 16.66 10.81
N LYS A 202 21.34 17.63 10.62
CA LYS A 202 22.79 17.38 10.57
C LYS A 202 23.33 16.83 11.90
N ASP A 203 22.91 17.38 13.03
CA ASP A 203 23.33 16.87 14.35
C ASP A 203 22.90 15.41 14.57
N VAL A 204 21.77 14.99 13.98
CA VAL A 204 21.21 13.65 14.12
C VAL A 204 21.83 12.66 13.12
N LEU A 205 22.06 13.09 11.87
CA LEU A 205 22.44 12.22 10.74
C LEU A 205 23.88 12.42 10.25
N GLY A 206 24.61 13.41 10.76
CA GLY A 206 25.91 13.84 10.26
C GLY A 206 25.80 14.91 9.17
N ASP A 207 25.87 14.50 7.90
CA ASP A 207 25.81 15.43 6.76
C ASP A 207 24.97 14.88 5.60
N PRO A 208 23.66 14.73 5.78
CA PRO A 208 22.77 14.37 4.68
C PRO A 208 22.61 15.54 3.70
N GLU A 209 22.24 15.23 2.46
CA GLU A 209 21.71 16.22 1.53
C GLU A 209 20.35 16.71 2.03
N VAL A 210 20.18 18.03 2.21
CA VAL A 210 18.92 18.60 2.69
C VAL A 210 18.35 19.60 1.70
N GLU A 211 17.22 19.24 1.11
CA GLU A 211 16.45 20.07 0.19
C GLU A 211 15.29 20.75 0.92
N ASP A 212 15.06 22.02 0.60
CA ASP A 212 14.01 22.83 1.23
C ASP A 212 12.96 23.24 0.20
N LEU A 213 11.77 22.72 0.39
CA LEU A 213 10.58 22.92 -0.45
C LEU A 213 9.53 23.75 0.31
N THR A 214 9.95 24.55 1.29
CA THR A 214 9.06 25.40 2.09
C THR A 214 8.71 26.69 1.32
N GLY A 215 7.44 26.85 0.94
CA GLY A 215 6.92 28.08 0.36
C GLY A 215 6.48 29.10 1.41
N GLY A 216 6.07 30.29 0.95
CA GLY A 216 5.49 31.32 1.82
C GLY A 216 4.07 30.98 2.31
N ASP A 217 3.38 30.07 1.61
CA ASP A 217 2.09 29.52 1.98
C ASP A 217 1.95 28.06 1.47
N PRO A 218 0.91 27.31 1.89
CA PRO A 218 0.75 25.92 1.46
C PRO A 218 0.57 25.72 -0.05
N TYR A 219 0.06 26.73 -0.76
CA TYR A 219 -0.11 26.67 -2.21
C TYR A 219 1.26 26.74 -2.89
N GLU A 220 2.13 27.66 -2.46
CA GLU A 220 3.49 27.77 -2.94
C GLU A 220 4.32 26.53 -2.58
N THR A 221 4.22 26.01 -1.34
CA THR A 221 4.84 24.75 -0.93
C THR A 221 4.46 23.61 -1.88
N ALA A 222 3.16 23.44 -2.19
CA ALA A 222 2.70 22.42 -3.12
C ALA A 222 3.31 22.58 -4.53
N THR A 223 3.54 23.81 -5.01
CA THR A 223 4.22 24.03 -6.29
C THR A 223 5.70 23.65 -6.27
N LEU A 224 6.40 23.87 -5.15
CA LEU A 224 7.79 23.47 -4.98
C LEU A 224 7.91 21.95 -4.96
N VAL A 225 7.00 21.28 -4.22
CA VAL A 225 6.93 19.82 -4.22
C VAL A 225 6.64 19.26 -5.61
N ALA A 226 5.72 19.87 -6.37
CA ALA A 226 5.42 19.43 -7.72
C ALA A 226 6.62 19.61 -8.67
N ALA A 227 7.36 20.71 -8.55
CA ALA A 227 8.59 20.93 -9.31
C ALA A 227 9.65 19.86 -8.99
N GLU A 228 9.79 19.51 -7.71
CA GLU A 228 10.73 18.48 -7.28
C GLU A 228 10.30 17.08 -7.75
N MET A 229 9.01 16.76 -7.73
CA MET A 229 8.51 15.53 -8.33
C MET A 229 8.84 15.44 -9.82
N LYS A 230 8.70 16.53 -10.58
CA LYS A 230 9.11 16.56 -12.00
C LYS A 230 10.62 16.34 -12.16
N SER A 231 11.43 16.87 -11.25
CA SER A 231 12.88 16.63 -11.23
C SER A 231 13.21 15.14 -11.02
N GLN A 232 12.53 14.48 -10.07
CA GLN A 232 12.76 13.07 -9.73
C GLN A 232 12.18 12.09 -10.78
N LEU A 233 11.02 12.40 -11.36
CA LEU A 233 10.31 11.51 -12.29
C LEU A 233 10.65 11.79 -13.77
N GLY A 234 11.22 12.94 -14.08
CA GLY A 234 11.47 13.44 -15.44
C GLY A 234 10.23 14.03 -16.11
N GLU A 235 9.12 13.31 -16.09
CA GLU A 235 7.84 13.76 -16.65
C GLU A 235 6.71 13.63 -15.61
N VAL A 236 5.78 14.59 -15.67
CA VAL A 236 4.51 14.53 -14.93
C VAL A 236 3.41 14.53 -15.98
N THR A 237 2.56 13.50 -15.97
CA THR A 237 1.52 13.30 -17.00
C THR A 237 0.18 13.90 -16.60
N ARG A 238 -0.10 13.96 -15.30
CA ARG A 238 -1.35 14.47 -14.70
C ARG A 238 -1.06 15.06 -13.33
N ILE A 239 -1.90 16.01 -12.92
CA ILE A 239 -1.91 16.55 -11.56
C ILE A 239 -3.21 16.22 -10.83
N VAL A 240 -3.15 16.21 -9.50
CA VAL A 240 -4.33 16.25 -8.65
C VAL A 240 -4.53 17.67 -8.15
N VAL A 241 -5.77 18.15 -8.15
CA VAL A 241 -6.15 19.46 -7.61
C VAL A 241 -7.15 19.25 -6.50
N ALA A 242 -6.78 19.62 -5.27
CA ALA A 242 -7.58 19.40 -4.06
C ALA A 242 -7.82 20.70 -3.28
N PRO A 243 -8.93 20.83 -2.54
CA PRO A 243 -9.17 21.93 -1.63
C PRO A 243 -8.15 21.96 -0.48
N ALA A 244 -7.82 23.16 -0.01
CA ALA A 244 -6.95 23.37 1.15
C ALA A 244 -7.71 23.44 2.50
N ASP A 245 -9.04 23.37 2.47
CA ASP A 245 -9.94 23.37 3.63
C ASP A 245 -10.68 22.06 3.87
N SER A 246 -10.55 21.07 2.98
CA SER A 246 -11.11 19.74 3.19
C SER A 246 -10.04 18.65 3.17
N PHE A 247 -9.91 18.00 4.32
CA PHE A 247 -8.87 17.00 4.59
C PHE A 247 -9.17 15.64 3.96
N VAL A 248 -10.44 15.24 3.92
CA VAL A 248 -10.86 13.86 3.60
C VAL A 248 -10.53 13.48 2.15
N GLU A 249 -10.80 14.37 1.20
CA GLU A 249 -10.55 14.18 -0.22
C GLU A 249 -9.06 14.06 -0.48
N ALA A 250 -8.30 14.97 0.12
CA ALA A 250 -6.88 15.07 -0.06
C ALA A 250 -6.15 13.88 0.60
N LEU A 251 -6.63 13.40 1.76
CA LEU A 251 -6.19 12.16 2.40
C LEU A 251 -6.46 10.93 1.50
N THR A 252 -7.65 10.86 0.91
CA THR A 252 -8.09 9.72 0.09
C THR A 252 -7.34 9.62 -1.24
N VAL A 253 -7.11 10.76 -1.90
CA VAL A 253 -6.44 10.80 -3.21
C VAL A 253 -4.92 10.66 -3.09
N ALA A 254 -4.32 10.93 -1.94
CA ALA A 254 -2.86 10.98 -1.80
C ALA A 254 -2.12 9.66 -2.14
N PRO A 255 -2.58 8.46 -1.70
CA PRO A 255 -1.97 7.20 -2.13
C PRO A 255 -2.08 6.97 -3.65
N LEU A 256 -3.23 7.29 -4.26
CA LEU A 256 -3.45 7.19 -5.70
C LEU A 256 -2.49 8.13 -6.46
N ALA A 257 -2.41 9.38 -6.01
CA ALA A 257 -1.52 10.40 -6.56
C ALA A 257 -0.06 9.95 -6.47
N GLY A 258 0.37 9.41 -5.32
CA GLY A 258 1.71 8.85 -5.15
C GLY A 258 1.98 7.66 -6.07
N ALA A 259 1.06 6.70 -6.17
CA ALA A 259 1.22 5.51 -7.00
C ALA A 259 1.31 5.84 -8.50
N LYS A 260 0.64 6.91 -8.94
CA LYS A 260 0.64 7.37 -10.33
C LYS A 260 1.69 8.45 -10.63
N GLY A 261 2.42 8.93 -9.63
CA GLY A 261 3.38 10.03 -9.79
C GLY A 261 2.73 11.38 -10.09
N TRP A 262 1.51 11.62 -9.61
CA TRP A 262 0.75 12.85 -9.83
C TRP A 262 0.95 13.82 -8.66
N PRO A 263 1.56 15.00 -8.88
CA PRO A 263 1.65 16.02 -7.84
C PRO A 263 0.27 16.50 -7.39
N ILE A 264 0.12 16.75 -6.10
CA ILE A 264 -1.09 17.38 -5.53
C ILE A 264 -0.85 18.88 -5.43
N LEU A 265 -1.65 19.65 -6.15
CA LEU A 265 -1.72 21.10 -6.05
C LEU A 265 -2.97 21.49 -5.26
N LEU A 266 -2.83 22.54 -4.45
CA LEU A 266 -3.89 23.00 -3.57
C LEU A 266 -4.65 24.18 -4.16
N VAL A 267 -5.95 24.24 -3.84
CA VAL A 267 -6.83 25.35 -4.19
C VAL A 267 -7.49 25.91 -2.93
N PRO A 268 -7.58 27.23 -2.79
CA PRO A 268 -8.22 27.84 -1.64
C PRO A 268 -9.75 27.63 -1.60
N PRO A 269 -10.36 27.83 -0.42
CA PRO A 269 -11.82 27.71 -0.22
C PRO A 269 -12.64 28.65 -1.12
N ASP A 270 -12.05 29.79 -1.48
CA ASP A 270 -12.66 30.79 -2.36
C ASP A 270 -12.81 30.31 -3.82
N GLY A 271 -12.27 29.13 -4.16
CA GLY A 271 -12.31 28.55 -5.50
C GLY A 271 -11.42 29.27 -6.52
N VAL A 272 -10.62 30.25 -6.10
CA VAL A 272 -9.74 31.04 -6.95
C VAL A 272 -8.34 30.44 -6.93
N ILE A 273 -8.00 29.71 -8.00
CA ILE A 273 -6.67 29.14 -8.20
C ILE A 273 -5.61 30.24 -8.16
N ARG A 274 -4.62 30.07 -7.28
CA ARG A 274 -3.56 31.05 -7.10
C ARG A 274 -2.67 31.11 -8.34
N LYS A 275 -2.13 32.29 -8.65
CA LYS A 275 -1.21 32.48 -9.79
C LYS A 275 0.03 31.59 -9.69
N ALA A 276 0.50 31.29 -8.49
CA ALA A 276 1.60 30.35 -8.27
C ALA A 276 1.24 28.95 -8.79
N THR A 277 0.05 28.44 -8.43
CA THR A 277 -0.48 27.17 -8.92
C THR A 277 -0.59 27.14 -10.43
N LEU A 278 -1.17 28.17 -11.06
CA LEU A 278 -1.28 28.22 -12.54
C LEU A 278 0.09 28.20 -13.22
N ARG A 279 1.07 28.99 -12.75
CA ARG A 279 2.44 28.95 -13.28
C ARG A 279 3.11 27.59 -13.06
N SER A 280 2.81 26.91 -11.95
CA SER A 280 3.32 25.57 -11.70
C SER A 280 2.80 24.60 -12.75
N ILE A 281 1.51 24.63 -13.06
CA ILE A 281 0.87 23.80 -14.08
C ILE A 281 1.55 24.01 -15.45
N GLU A 282 1.76 25.26 -15.85
CA GLU A 282 2.48 25.61 -17.08
C GLU A 282 3.91 25.06 -17.09
N LYS A 283 4.67 25.22 -15.99
CA LYS A 283 6.05 24.71 -15.86
C LYS A 283 6.13 23.19 -15.85
N LEU A 284 5.13 22.52 -15.28
CA LEU A 284 5.03 21.07 -15.32
C LEU A 284 4.78 20.59 -16.76
N GLY A 285 4.08 21.39 -17.57
CA GLY A 285 3.74 21.04 -18.96
C GLY A 285 2.61 20.01 -19.01
N VAL A 286 1.75 19.99 -17.99
CA VAL A 286 0.61 19.07 -17.90
C VAL A 286 -0.60 19.65 -18.58
N ASP A 287 -1.33 18.81 -19.32
CA ASP A 287 -2.61 19.15 -19.93
C ASP A 287 -3.78 18.31 -19.38
N SER A 288 -3.53 17.54 -18.32
CA SER A 288 -4.54 16.73 -17.65
C SER A 288 -4.56 16.92 -16.14
N ALA A 289 -5.77 16.93 -15.55
CA ALA A 289 -5.97 17.06 -14.12
C ALA A 289 -7.10 16.17 -13.59
N LEU A 290 -6.92 15.68 -12.37
CA LEU A 290 -7.99 15.12 -11.54
C LEU A 290 -8.35 16.13 -10.44
N MET A 291 -9.51 16.76 -10.54
CA MET A 291 -10.02 17.69 -9.54
C MET A 291 -10.90 16.95 -8.54
N VAL A 292 -10.57 17.04 -7.25
CA VAL A 292 -11.32 16.38 -6.18
C VAL A 292 -11.87 17.42 -5.20
N GLY A 293 -13.15 17.34 -4.84
CA GLY A 293 -13.77 18.17 -3.79
C GLY A 293 -13.81 19.67 -4.08
N THR A 294 -13.48 20.10 -5.30
CA THR A 294 -13.44 21.52 -5.68
C THR A 294 -14.17 21.78 -6.98
N LEU A 295 -14.81 22.94 -7.07
CA LEU A 295 -15.44 23.48 -8.30
C LEU A 295 -14.62 24.60 -8.94
N ALA A 296 -13.37 24.79 -8.50
CA ALA A 296 -12.48 25.78 -9.08
C ALA A 296 -12.33 25.56 -10.59
N LYS A 297 -12.31 26.69 -11.31
CA LYS A 297 -12.19 26.70 -12.77
C LYS A 297 -10.73 26.57 -13.17
N LEU A 298 -10.40 25.44 -13.79
CA LEU A 298 -9.09 25.17 -14.39
C LEU A 298 -9.32 24.79 -15.85
N SER A 299 -8.63 25.47 -16.76
CA SER A 299 -8.72 25.22 -18.20
C SER A 299 -7.51 24.42 -18.66
N LEU A 300 -7.72 23.13 -18.87
CA LEU A 300 -6.77 22.16 -19.45
C LEU A 300 -7.51 21.30 -20.48
N GLY A 301 -6.79 20.56 -21.31
CA GLY A 301 -7.36 19.67 -22.33
C GLY A 301 -8.21 18.54 -21.75
N GLU A 302 -7.77 17.93 -20.64
CA GLU A 302 -8.47 16.82 -19.98
C GLU A 302 -8.65 17.08 -18.48
N VAL A 303 -9.89 17.21 -18.01
CA VAL A 303 -10.17 17.46 -16.59
C VAL A 303 -11.27 16.52 -16.09
N ASP A 304 -10.89 15.55 -15.25
CA ASP A 304 -11.85 14.77 -14.47
C ASP A 304 -12.21 15.53 -13.20
N ARG A 305 -13.49 15.49 -12.82
CA ARG A 305 -13.96 16.16 -11.59
C ARG A 305 -14.79 15.22 -10.73
N LEU A 306 -14.32 15.00 -9.52
CA LEU A 306 -14.97 14.17 -8.51
C LEU A 306 -15.41 15.06 -7.35
N VAL A 307 -16.72 15.32 -7.24
CA VAL A 307 -17.32 16.14 -6.19
C VAL A 307 -18.58 15.45 -5.71
N GLY A 308 -18.55 14.97 -4.47
CA GLY A 308 -19.67 14.39 -3.75
C GLY A 308 -20.47 15.46 -3.00
N THR A 309 -21.46 15.02 -2.21
CA THR A 309 -22.24 15.96 -1.38
C THR A 309 -21.45 16.45 -0.15
N ASP A 310 -20.48 15.64 0.29
CA ASP A 310 -19.48 15.97 1.29
C ASP A 310 -18.11 15.32 0.94
N GLY A 311 -17.14 15.46 1.85
CA GLY A 311 -15.79 14.90 1.65
C GLY A 311 -15.74 13.37 1.65
N PHE A 312 -16.66 12.68 2.35
CA PHE A 312 -16.72 11.22 2.39
C PHE A 312 -17.40 10.64 1.14
N ASP A 313 -18.40 11.32 0.60
CA ASP A 313 -18.96 11.02 -0.71
C ASP A 313 -17.92 11.23 -1.80
N THR A 314 -17.17 12.34 -1.73
CA THR A 314 -16.06 12.58 -2.66
C THR A 314 -14.98 11.51 -2.53
N ALA A 315 -14.66 11.06 -1.32
CA ALA A 315 -13.75 9.94 -1.09
C ALA A 315 -14.22 8.65 -1.79
N ALA A 316 -15.51 8.34 -1.73
CA ALA A 316 -16.06 7.19 -2.45
C ALA A 316 -15.90 7.33 -3.98
N LEU A 317 -16.12 8.53 -4.53
CA LEU A 317 -15.87 8.80 -5.95
C LEU A 317 -14.39 8.64 -6.32
N ILE A 318 -13.46 9.05 -5.45
CA ILE A 318 -12.02 8.87 -5.66
C ILE A 318 -11.65 7.39 -5.70
N VAL A 319 -12.18 6.59 -4.76
CA VAL A 319 -11.93 5.14 -4.71
C VAL A 319 -12.51 4.46 -5.95
N ASP A 320 -13.75 4.78 -6.32
CA ASP A 320 -14.40 4.25 -7.53
C ASP A 320 -13.61 4.62 -8.81
N TYR A 321 -13.20 5.88 -8.94
CA TYR A 321 -12.33 6.33 -10.03
C TYR A 321 -11.03 5.51 -10.08
N ALA A 322 -10.38 5.29 -8.94
CA ALA A 322 -9.15 4.50 -8.87
C ALA A 322 -9.37 3.07 -9.39
N LEU A 323 -10.47 2.42 -8.99
CA LEU A 323 -10.83 1.07 -9.41
C LEU A 323 -11.10 0.99 -10.92
N GLN A 324 -11.84 1.95 -11.46
CA GLN A 324 -12.10 2.04 -12.90
C GLN A 324 -10.83 2.30 -13.72
N ASN A 325 -9.80 2.89 -13.10
CA ASN A 325 -8.50 3.19 -13.71
C ASN A 325 -7.39 2.21 -13.30
N GLY A 326 -7.77 0.97 -12.99
CA GLY A 326 -6.87 -0.18 -12.85
C GLY A 326 -6.22 -0.34 -11.47
N SER A 327 -6.56 0.51 -10.50
CA SER A 327 -6.20 0.24 -9.10
C SER A 327 -7.09 -0.88 -8.54
N SER A 328 -6.73 -1.40 -7.36
CA SER A 328 -7.52 -2.43 -6.69
C SER A 328 -7.53 -2.19 -5.18
N LEU A 329 -8.53 -2.74 -4.48
CA LEU A 329 -8.57 -2.79 -3.02
C LEU A 329 -7.73 -3.94 -2.43
N ALA A 330 -6.82 -4.55 -3.22
CA ALA A 330 -5.99 -5.66 -2.74
C ALA A 330 -5.16 -5.27 -1.50
N HIS A 331 -4.65 -4.04 -1.46
CA HIS A 331 -4.09 -3.42 -0.28
C HIS A 331 -4.96 -2.21 0.08
N THR A 332 -5.65 -2.31 1.21
CA THR A 332 -6.56 -1.27 1.69
C THR A 332 -6.13 -0.84 3.08
N ALA A 333 -5.99 0.46 3.31
CA ALA A 333 -5.91 1.01 4.66
C ALA A 333 -7.16 1.81 5.00
N ILE A 334 -7.53 1.79 6.28
CA ILE A 334 -8.62 2.59 6.84
C ILE A 334 -8.03 3.48 7.92
N ALA A 335 -8.27 4.79 7.81
CA ALA A 335 -7.87 5.81 8.78
C ALA A 335 -9.05 6.71 9.11
N THR A 336 -9.00 7.42 10.25
CA THR A 336 -10.00 8.45 10.53
C THR A 336 -9.90 9.59 9.51
N GLY A 337 -11.04 9.95 8.94
CA GLY A 337 -11.23 11.19 8.16
C GLY A 337 -11.77 12.33 9.01
N ASP A 338 -12.11 12.09 10.28
CA ASP A 338 -12.69 13.09 11.20
C ASP A 338 -11.67 14.13 11.68
N GLY A 339 -10.39 13.79 11.58
CA GLY A 339 -9.32 14.65 12.06
C GLY A 339 -7.95 14.24 11.54
N PHE A 340 -7.09 15.24 11.43
CA PHE A 340 -5.65 15.07 11.21
C PHE A 340 -5.01 14.52 12.50
N PRO A 341 -4.17 13.44 12.46
CA PRO A 341 -3.15 13.10 11.45
C PRO A 341 -3.08 11.63 10.96
N ASP A 342 -3.86 10.71 11.54
CA ASP A 342 -3.41 9.31 11.68
C ASP A 342 -3.35 8.53 10.36
N GLY A 343 -3.98 9.04 9.30
CA GLY A 343 -3.89 8.48 7.94
C GLY A 343 -2.92 9.19 7.01
N LEU A 344 -2.37 10.36 7.37
CA LEU A 344 -1.81 11.25 6.36
C LEU A 344 -0.50 10.72 5.77
N VAL A 345 0.40 10.29 6.65
CA VAL A 345 1.71 9.81 6.22
C VAL A 345 1.67 8.42 5.62
N THR A 346 0.53 7.73 5.77
CA THR A 346 0.27 6.39 5.25
C THR A 346 0.30 6.34 3.74
N GLY A 347 -0.17 7.39 3.08
CA GLY A 347 -0.28 7.39 1.63
C GLY A 347 1.05 7.13 0.91
N ALA A 348 2.18 7.54 1.51
CA ALA A 348 3.50 7.35 0.90
C ALA A 348 3.92 5.87 0.82
N TYR A 349 3.60 5.05 1.84
CA TYR A 349 3.91 3.62 1.78
C TYR A 349 2.85 2.83 1.02
N LEU A 350 1.57 3.22 1.12
CA LEU A 350 0.49 2.59 0.34
C LEU A 350 0.71 2.76 -1.16
N ALA A 351 1.23 3.91 -1.57
CA ALA A 351 1.54 4.18 -2.96
C ALA A 351 2.56 3.18 -3.56
N LYS A 352 3.41 2.54 -2.75
CA LYS A 352 4.46 1.61 -3.23
C LYS A 352 3.91 0.39 -3.96
N ASP A 353 2.74 -0.08 -3.57
CA ASP A 353 2.07 -1.23 -4.17
C ASP A 353 0.66 -0.90 -4.70
N GLY A 354 0.36 0.40 -4.86
CA GLY A 354 -0.91 0.88 -5.39
C GLY A 354 -2.08 0.69 -4.43
N GLY A 355 -1.83 0.59 -3.13
CA GLY A 355 -2.86 0.52 -2.11
C GLY A 355 -3.71 1.78 -2.02
N LEU A 356 -4.96 1.61 -1.58
CA LEU A 356 -5.94 2.69 -1.42
C LEU A 356 -6.26 2.93 0.05
N LEU A 357 -6.61 4.18 0.36
CA LEU A 357 -7.02 4.59 1.71
C LEU A 357 -8.51 4.92 1.71
N LEU A 358 -9.25 4.34 2.65
CA LEU A 358 -10.67 4.59 2.87
C LEU A 358 -10.83 5.40 4.17
N PRO A 359 -11.32 6.64 4.12
CA PRO A 359 -11.51 7.45 5.32
C PRO A 359 -12.76 6.99 6.09
N ALA A 360 -12.61 6.77 7.39
CA ALA A 360 -13.69 6.49 8.31
C ALA A 360 -14.23 7.79 8.93
N HIS A 361 -15.55 7.93 8.99
CA HIS A 361 -16.27 8.99 9.69
C HIS A 361 -16.84 8.44 11.01
N ASN A 362 -16.53 9.07 12.13
CA ASN A 362 -16.90 8.65 13.48
C ASN A 362 -16.60 7.15 13.72
N GLY A 363 -15.43 6.72 13.27
CA GLY A 363 -14.97 5.33 13.41
C GLY A 363 -15.68 4.32 12.51
N ARG A 364 -16.42 4.73 11.48
CA ARG A 364 -17.10 3.85 10.51
C ARG A 364 -16.90 4.31 9.07
N LEU A 365 -17.01 3.40 8.11
CA LEU A 365 -17.06 3.79 6.69
C LEU A 365 -18.43 4.42 6.37
N SER A 366 -18.44 5.48 5.56
CA SER A 366 -19.70 6.01 5.01
C SER A 366 -20.40 4.96 4.15
N SER A 367 -21.73 5.04 3.99
CA SER A 367 -22.47 4.03 3.21
C SER A 367 -21.91 3.80 1.79
N PRO A 368 -21.50 4.84 1.03
CA PRO A 368 -20.86 4.64 -0.27
C PRO A 368 -19.52 3.90 -0.19
N LEU A 369 -18.66 4.25 0.77
CA LEU A 369 -17.36 3.58 0.96
C LEU A 369 -17.53 2.14 1.44
N LEU A 370 -18.48 1.89 2.34
CA LEU A 370 -18.82 0.56 2.81
C LEU A 370 -19.31 -0.32 1.66
N SER A 371 -20.16 0.22 0.78
CA SER A 371 -20.65 -0.51 -0.39
C SER A 371 -19.51 -0.91 -1.34
N LEU A 372 -18.57 0.00 -1.61
CA LEU A 372 -17.38 -0.28 -2.42
C LEU A 372 -16.48 -1.33 -1.75
N PHE A 373 -16.28 -1.22 -0.44
CA PHE A 373 -15.50 -2.16 0.35
C PHE A 373 -16.11 -3.57 0.31
N GLU A 374 -17.41 -3.69 0.59
CA GLU A 374 -18.15 -4.95 0.61
C GLU A 374 -18.15 -5.64 -0.77
N ALA A 375 -18.37 -4.87 -1.83
CA ALA A 375 -18.34 -5.37 -3.20
C ALA A 375 -16.96 -5.94 -3.61
N ASN A 376 -15.90 -5.54 -2.92
CA ASN A 376 -14.52 -5.94 -3.23
C ASN A 376 -13.86 -6.81 -2.16
N LEU A 377 -14.60 -7.27 -1.13
CA LEU A 377 -14.06 -8.06 -0.01
C LEU A 377 -13.21 -9.25 -0.45
N SER A 378 -13.62 -9.96 -1.51
CA SER A 378 -12.92 -11.11 -2.06
C SER A 378 -11.59 -10.77 -2.74
N ASN A 379 -11.36 -9.50 -3.07
CA ASN A 379 -10.13 -9.00 -3.68
C ASN A 379 -9.14 -8.44 -2.64
N ILE A 380 -9.61 -8.08 -1.45
CA ILE A 380 -8.75 -7.55 -0.38
C ILE A 380 -7.82 -8.67 0.11
N ARG A 381 -6.51 -8.40 0.11
CA ARG A 381 -5.46 -9.30 0.58
C ARG A 381 -4.78 -8.77 1.82
N LYS A 382 -4.67 -7.45 1.94
CA LYS A 382 -4.09 -6.75 3.09
C LYS A 382 -5.02 -5.61 3.49
N LEU A 383 -5.50 -5.66 4.73
CA LEU A 383 -6.41 -4.68 5.30
C LEU A 383 -5.79 -4.09 6.56
N GLU A 384 -5.52 -2.80 6.54
CA GLU A 384 -4.83 -2.11 7.61
C GLU A 384 -5.76 -1.10 8.29
N PHE A 385 -5.74 -1.09 9.61
CA PHE A 385 -6.50 -0.14 10.44
C PHE A 385 -5.49 0.78 11.13
N LEU A 386 -5.58 2.07 10.86
CA LEU A 386 -4.60 3.06 11.29
C LEU A 386 -5.19 3.82 12.47
N ALA A 387 -4.68 3.55 13.68
CA ALA A 387 -5.23 4.08 14.93
C ALA A 387 -6.74 3.79 15.14
N LEU A 388 -7.27 2.72 14.53
CA LEU A 388 -8.70 2.35 14.56
C LEU A 388 -8.94 0.93 15.10
N PRO A 389 -8.63 0.65 16.38
CA PRO A 389 -8.80 -0.69 16.97
C PRO A 389 -10.26 -1.16 17.01
N ASP A 390 -11.20 -0.26 17.28
CA ASP A 390 -12.62 -0.61 17.37
C ASP A 390 -13.23 -0.98 16.01
N LEU A 391 -12.90 -0.21 14.97
CA LEU A 391 -13.34 -0.50 13.62
C LEU A 391 -12.73 -1.81 13.10
N LYS A 392 -11.48 -2.12 13.48
CA LYS A 392 -10.89 -3.43 13.18
C LYS A 392 -11.74 -4.55 13.77
N LYS A 393 -12.14 -4.43 15.03
CA LYS A 393 -12.98 -5.43 15.69
C LYS A 393 -14.32 -5.61 14.98
N GLU A 394 -14.95 -4.52 14.58
CA GLU A 394 -16.23 -4.52 13.85
C GLU A 394 -16.12 -5.20 12.48
N LEU A 395 -15.14 -4.83 11.65
CA LEU A 395 -15.03 -5.32 10.26
C LEU A 395 -14.36 -6.69 10.12
N THR A 396 -13.64 -7.16 11.14
CA THR A 396 -12.90 -8.44 11.09
C THR A 396 -13.47 -9.52 12.00
N GLY A 397 -14.43 -9.18 12.87
CA GLY A 397 -15.04 -10.11 13.82
C GLY A 397 -14.08 -10.68 14.88
N SER A 398 -12.85 -10.16 14.98
CA SER A 398 -11.83 -10.67 15.91
C SER A 398 -11.85 -9.96 17.27
N PRO A 399 -12.00 -10.67 18.39
CA PRO A 399 -11.83 -10.08 19.72
C PRO A 399 -10.36 -9.70 19.93
N THR A 400 -10.12 -8.47 20.40
CA THR A 400 -8.79 -8.00 20.81
C THR A 400 -8.31 -8.82 22.02
N LEU A 401 -7.14 -9.45 21.91
CA LEU A 401 -6.40 -9.91 23.10
C LEU A 401 -6.04 -8.67 23.94
N PRO A 402 -6.18 -8.75 25.28
CA PRO A 402 -6.09 -7.63 26.21
C PRO A 402 -4.70 -6.99 26.27
#